data_AF-A0AAV9GVF3-F1
#
_entry.id   AF-A0AAV9GVF3-F1
#
_cell.length_a   1.000
_cell.length_b   1.000
_cell.length_c   1.000
_cell.angle_alpha   90.00
_cell.angle_beta   90.00
_cell.angle_gamma   90.00
#
_symmetry.space_group_name_H-M   'P 1'
#
loop_
_entity.id
_entity.type
_entity.pdbx_description
1 polymer ?
#
loop_
_entity_poly.entity_id
_entity_poly.type
_entity_poly.pdbx_seq_one_letter_code
_entity_poly.pdbx_strand_id
1 'polypeptide(L)'
;MSSSDGRLLTARLTTLLLSPALFTTSLAYSTLLTPRLLESPIPLMLTQWRASYHQGRKSMPPPALAAAASYIYLATRPGLARSKMYCYVAAAVLTVGIIPYTVAVMGRVNRMLERRAVVVERVGRGEVVVKGERKGLEEGEEGRARRKIEGLGEEICRMRIV
;
A
#
# COMPACT_ATOMS: atom_id res chain seq x y z
N MET A 1 19.83 40.17 -10.71
CA MET A 1 19.39 39.01 -11.51
C MET A 1 20.00 37.66 -11.11
N SER A 2 20.95 37.55 -10.16
CA SER A 2 21.62 36.27 -9.82
C SER A 2 20.82 35.30 -8.90
N SER A 3 19.90 35.79 -8.07
CA SER A 3 19.20 34.94 -7.08
C SER A 3 18.15 33.97 -7.68
N SER A 4 17.53 34.34 -8.81
CA SER A 4 16.44 33.58 -9.42
C SER A 4 16.91 32.35 -10.23
N ASP A 5 18.13 32.41 -10.76
CA ASP A 5 18.74 31.32 -11.52
C ASP A 5 19.26 30.22 -10.59
N GLY A 6 19.84 30.60 -9.45
CA GLY A 6 20.26 29.66 -8.40
C GLY A 6 19.08 28.82 -7.87
N ARG A 7 17.93 29.45 -7.59
CA ARG A 7 16.72 28.75 -7.12
C ARG A 7 16.09 27.84 -8.18
N LEU A 8 16.30 28.14 -9.47
CA LEU A 8 15.81 27.29 -10.56
C LEU A 8 16.74 26.09 -10.76
N LEU A 9 18.04 26.30 -10.68
CA LEU A 9 19.04 25.24 -10.76
C LEU A 9 18.82 24.23 -9.63
N THR A 10 18.65 24.70 -8.39
CA THR A 10 18.40 23.81 -7.25
C THR A 10 17.12 23.01 -7.42
N ALA A 11 16.01 23.63 -7.84
CA ALA A 11 14.74 22.93 -8.06
C ALA A 11 14.80 21.87 -9.19
N ARG A 12 15.58 22.13 -10.24
CA ARG A 12 15.80 21.14 -11.31
C ARG A 12 16.68 20.00 -10.83
N LEU A 13 17.76 20.30 -10.11
CA LEU A 13 18.66 19.29 -9.55
C LEU A 13 17.96 18.40 -8.52
N THR A 14 17.15 18.97 -7.63
CA THR A 14 16.38 18.17 -6.66
C THR A 14 15.42 17.24 -7.37
N THR A 15 14.70 17.72 -8.38
CA THR A 15 13.77 16.89 -9.15
C THR A 15 14.48 15.76 -9.91
N LEU A 16 15.63 16.08 -10.53
CA LEU A 16 16.45 15.15 -11.30
C LEU A 16 17.09 14.07 -10.42
N LEU A 17 17.45 14.39 -9.18
CA LEU A 17 18.07 13.44 -8.26
C LEU A 17 17.04 12.61 -7.48
N LEU A 18 15.96 13.24 -7.03
CA LEU A 18 14.98 12.61 -6.14
C LEU A 18 14.11 11.58 -6.86
N SER A 19 13.72 11.84 -8.11
CA SER A 19 12.78 10.96 -8.83
C SER A 19 13.41 9.64 -9.26
N PRO A 20 14.62 9.61 -9.85
CA PRO A 20 15.33 8.36 -10.12
C PRO A 20 15.67 7.62 -8.82
N ALA A 21 16.04 8.32 -7.74
CA ALA A 21 16.33 7.66 -6.46
C ALA A 21 15.11 6.90 -5.92
N LEU A 22 13.91 7.50 -5.97
CA LEU A 22 12.66 6.82 -5.59
C LEU A 22 12.35 5.62 -6.50
N PHE A 23 12.59 5.76 -7.82
CA PHE A 23 12.41 4.68 -8.78
C PHE A 23 13.39 3.52 -8.55
N THR A 24 14.68 3.81 -8.39
CA THR A 24 15.73 2.83 -8.13
C THR A 24 15.49 2.10 -6.82
N THR A 25 15.03 2.79 -5.78
CA THR A 25 14.69 2.16 -4.50
C THR A 25 13.51 1.18 -4.69
N SER A 26 12.48 1.60 -5.42
CA SER A 26 11.32 0.75 -5.72
C SER A 26 11.72 -0.48 -6.54
N LEU A 27 12.59 -0.31 -7.54
CA LEU A 27 13.11 -1.39 -8.35
C LEU A 27 13.96 -2.36 -7.52
N ALA A 28 14.85 -1.85 -6.68
CA ALA A 28 15.69 -2.66 -5.79
C ALA A 28 14.85 -3.49 -4.81
N TYR A 29 13.77 -2.92 -4.25
CA TYR A 29 12.85 -3.68 -3.41
C TYR A 29 12.17 -4.83 -4.18
N SER A 30 11.79 -4.61 -5.43
CA SER A 30 11.17 -5.64 -6.24
C SER A 30 12.15 -6.73 -6.68
N THR A 31 13.34 -6.35 -7.14
CA THR A 31 14.28 -7.30 -7.78
C THR A 31 15.21 -8.00 -6.80
N LEU A 32 15.56 -7.35 -5.69
CA LEU A 32 16.54 -7.88 -4.73
C LEU A 32 15.88 -8.29 -3.42
N LEU A 33 14.97 -7.47 -2.88
CA LEU A 33 14.40 -7.73 -1.56
C LEU A 33 13.30 -8.80 -1.64
N THR A 34 12.38 -8.69 -2.60
CA THR A 34 11.24 -9.61 -2.74
C THR A 34 11.65 -11.09 -2.85
N PRO A 35 12.56 -11.51 -3.76
CA PRO A 35 12.94 -12.93 -3.84
C PRO A 35 13.58 -13.45 -2.55
N ARG A 36 14.38 -12.62 -1.87
CA ARG A 36 15.03 -12.98 -0.61
C ARG A 36 14.06 -13.13 0.56
N LEU A 37 12.96 -12.37 0.57
CA LEU A 37 11.89 -12.58 1.55
C LEU A 37 11.21 -13.93 1.33
N LEU A 38 10.89 -14.27 0.07
CA LEU A 38 10.21 -15.52 -0.27
C LEU A 38 11.06 -16.77 0.01
N GLU A 39 12.38 -16.64 -0.04
CA GLU A 39 13.32 -17.73 0.25
C GLU A 39 13.49 -18.00 1.76
N SER A 40 13.07 -17.05 2.61
CA SER A 40 13.23 -17.13 4.07
C SER A 40 12.09 -17.91 4.74
N PRO A 41 12.34 -18.58 5.89
CA PRO A 41 11.29 -19.24 6.63
C PRO A 41 10.20 -18.23 7.05
N ILE A 42 8.93 -18.61 6.85
CA ILE A 42 7.74 -17.78 7.05
C ILE A 42 7.75 -16.89 8.32
N PRO A 43 8.18 -17.34 9.52
CA PRO A 43 8.27 -16.46 10.69
C PRO A 43 9.26 -15.30 10.56
N LEU A 44 10.40 -15.55 9.93
CA LEU A 44 11.42 -14.54 9.70
C LEU A 44 10.99 -13.57 8.59
N MET A 45 10.34 -14.08 7.55
CA MET A 45 9.79 -13.28 6.45
C MET A 45 8.80 -12.23 6.96
N LEU A 46 7.87 -12.63 7.83
CA LEU A 46 6.82 -11.75 8.35
C LEU A 46 7.36 -10.64 9.27
N THR A 47 8.37 -10.96 10.08
CA THR A 47 9.03 -9.97 10.95
C THR A 47 9.85 -8.97 10.14
N GLN A 48 10.61 -9.45 9.15
CA GLN A 48 11.35 -8.60 8.21
C GLN A 48 10.42 -7.69 7.41
N TRP A 49 9.36 -8.25 6.83
CA TRP A 49 8.35 -7.48 6.12
C TRP A 49 7.71 -6.39 7.00
N ARG A 50 7.35 -6.73 8.26
CA ARG A 50 6.72 -5.78 9.18
C ARG A 50 7.65 -4.61 9.52
N ALA A 51 8.92 -4.88 9.81
CA ALA A 51 9.92 -3.86 10.08
C ALA A 51 10.11 -2.94 8.85
N SER A 52 10.27 -3.54 7.66
CA SER A 52 10.41 -2.79 6.41
C SER A 52 9.16 -1.95 6.08
N TYR A 53 7.96 -2.48 6.32
CA TYR A 53 6.70 -1.77 6.09
C TYR A 53 6.54 -0.56 7.02
N HIS A 54 6.80 -0.71 8.32
CA HIS A 54 6.72 0.41 9.25
C HIS A 54 7.77 1.48 8.97
N GLN A 55 8.98 1.08 8.59
CA GLN A 55 10.02 2.02 8.19
C GLN A 55 9.63 2.76 6.91
N GLY A 56 9.18 2.04 5.88
CA GLY A 56 8.75 2.62 4.60
C GLY A 56 7.57 3.58 4.77
N ARG A 57 6.57 3.22 5.58
CA ARG A 57 5.40 4.07 5.85
C ARG A 57 5.78 5.39 6.54
N LYS A 58 6.84 5.42 7.33
CA LYS A 58 7.33 6.65 7.99
C LYS A 58 8.27 7.46 7.10
N SER A 59 9.18 6.79 6.38
CA SER A 59 10.26 7.45 5.65
C SER A 59 9.92 7.84 4.21
N MET A 60 8.98 7.17 3.54
CA MET A 60 8.66 7.43 2.13
C MET A 60 7.75 8.65 1.87
N PRO A 61 6.76 8.99 2.72
CA PRO A 61 5.87 10.13 2.44
C PRO A 61 6.58 11.51 2.41
N PRO A 62 7.49 11.85 3.33
CA PRO A 62 8.16 13.16 3.32
C PRO A 62 8.92 13.49 2.01
N PRO A 63 9.78 12.61 1.46
CA PRO A 63 10.46 12.88 0.19
C PRO A 63 9.49 12.89 -0.99
N ALA A 64 8.43 12.10 -0.97
CA ALA A 64 7.40 12.13 -2.03
C ALA A 64 6.67 13.48 -2.08
N LEU A 65 6.34 14.05 -0.91
CA LEU A 65 5.75 15.39 -0.83
C LEU A 65 6.72 16.49 -1.27
N ALA A 66 8.00 16.39 -0.91
CA ALA A 66 9.03 17.32 -1.36
C ALA A 66 9.23 17.28 -2.90
N ALA A 67 9.16 16.08 -3.49
CA ALA A 67 9.18 15.91 -4.95
C ALA A 67 7.95 16.55 -5.61
N ALA A 68 6.74 16.27 -5.08
CA ALA A 68 5.50 16.84 -5.60
C ALA A 68 5.49 18.38 -5.53
N ALA A 69 5.97 18.96 -4.42
CA ALA A 69 6.11 20.41 -4.28
C ALA A 69 7.09 20.99 -5.31
N SER A 70 8.18 20.29 -5.60
CA SER A 70 9.16 20.69 -6.62
C SER A 70 8.56 20.66 -8.03
N TYR A 71 7.72 19.67 -8.35
CA TYR A 71 6.99 19.60 -9.62
C TYR A 71 5.97 20.72 -9.81
N ILE A 72 5.22 21.04 -8.76
CA ILE A 72 4.24 22.14 -8.77
C ILE A 72 4.97 23.48 -8.96
N TYR A 73 6.09 23.69 -8.25
CA TYR A 73 6.92 24.88 -8.41
C TYR A 73 7.45 25.05 -9.84
N LEU A 74 7.87 23.96 -10.48
CA LEU A 74 8.30 23.98 -11.89
C LEU A 74 7.15 24.27 -12.86
N ALA A 75 5.93 23.80 -12.55
CA ALA A 75 4.75 24.00 -13.38
C ALA A 75 4.26 25.46 -13.39
N THR A 76 4.44 26.20 -12.29
CA THR A 76 3.99 27.61 -12.17
C THR A 76 4.92 28.62 -12.86
N ARG A 77 5.97 28.18 -13.55
CA ARG A 77 6.96 29.07 -14.16
C ARG A 77 6.40 29.75 -15.43
N PRO A 78 6.45 31.10 -15.54
CA PRO A 78 6.07 31.79 -16.76
C PRO A 78 7.03 31.44 -17.90
N GLY A 79 6.48 31.24 -19.12
CA GLY A 79 7.24 30.85 -20.31
C GLY A 79 7.38 29.34 -20.54
N LEU A 80 6.75 28.51 -19.71
CA LEU A 80 6.73 27.07 -19.90
C LEU A 80 5.69 26.67 -20.98
N ALA A 81 6.10 25.84 -21.95
CA ALA A 81 5.19 25.28 -22.93
C ALA A 81 4.03 24.54 -22.24
N ARG A 82 2.80 24.74 -22.73
CA ARG A 82 1.59 24.21 -22.10
C ARG A 82 1.60 22.68 -21.95
N SER A 83 2.23 21.98 -22.90
CA SER A 83 2.47 20.53 -22.84
C SER A 83 3.33 20.13 -21.64
N LYS A 84 4.44 20.85 -21.38
CA LYS A 84 5.34 20.58 -20.25
C LYS A 84 4.67 20.90 -18.91
N MET A 85 3.84 21.93 -18.86
CA MET A 85 3.03 22.26 -17.68
C MET A 85 2.08 21.11 -17.32
N TYR A 86 1.35 20.55 -18.29
CA TYR A 86 0.49 19.38 -18.05
C TYR A 86 1.29 18.17 -17.57
N CYS A 87 2.48 17.90 -18.14
CA CYS A 87 3.33 16.81 -17.67
C CYS A 87 3.78 16.96 -16.21
N TYR A 88 4.17 18.17 -15.77
CA TYR A 88 4.56 18.40 -14.38
C TYR A 88 3.38 18.33 -13.40
N VAL A 89 2.22 18.83 -13.80
CA VAL A 89 0.99 18.69 -12.98
C VAL A 89 0.58 17.23 -12.87
N ALA A 90 0.60 16.49 -13.98
CA ALA A 90 0.31 15.05 -13.98
C ALA A 90 1.30 14.29 -13.09
N ALA A 91 2.60 14.61 -13.16
CA ALA A 91 3.62 14.00 -12.30
C ALA A 91 3.39 14.28 -10.81
N ALA A 92 3.01 15.51 -10.45
CA ALA A 92 2.68 15.90 -9.08
C ALA A 92 1.44 15.16 -8.55
N VAL A 93 0.37 15.09 -9.36
CA VAL A 93 -0.85 14.35 -9.01
C VAL A 93 -0.54 12.87 -8.83
N LEU A 94 0.27 12.28 -9.72
CA LEU A 94 0.65 10.88 -9.63
C LEU A 94 1.48 10.58 -8.37
N THR A 95 2.43 11.45 -8.01
CA THR A 95 3.25 11.28 -6.81
C THR A 95 2.43 11.36 -5.52
N VAL A 96 1.49 12.29 -5.43
CA VAL A 96 0.57 12.38 -4.28
C VAL A 96 -0.43 11.23 -4.28
N GLY A 97 -0.91 10.81 -5.46
CA GLY A 97 -1.88 9.73 -5.66
C GLY A 97 -1.39 8.33 -5.24
N ILE A 98 -0.09 8.12 -5.11
CA ILE A 98 0.49 6.87 -4.58
C ILE A 98 0.03 6.60 -3.14
N ILE A 99 -0.09 7.64 -2.31
CA ILE A 99 -0.47 7.52 -0.90
C ILE A 99 -1.90 6.94 -0.74
N PRO A 100 -2.95 7.54 -1.33
CA PRO A 100 -4.30 7.00 -1.23
C PRO A 100 -4.43 5.64 -1.93
N TYR A 101 -3.71 5.38 -3.04
CA TYR A 101 -3.68 4.07 -3.67
C TYR A 101 -3.17 2.97 -2.71
N THR A 102 -2.11 3.27 -1.96
CA THR A 102 -1.51 2.32 -1.02
C THR A 102 -2.45 2.01 0.16
N VAL A 103 -3.16 3.02 0.67
CA VAL A 103 -4.12 2.82 1.77
C VAL A 103 -5.39 2.11 1.30
N ALA A 104 -5.94 2.50 0.15
CA ALA A 104 -7.21 1.98 -0.34
C ALA A 104 -7.08 0.57 -0.93
N VAL A 105 -6.08 0.33 -1.77
CA VAL A 105 -5.91 -0.93 -2.51
C VAL A 105 -5.07 -1.91 -1.71
N MET A 106 -3.89 -1.51 -1.23
CA MET A 106 -3.01 -2.39 -0.46
C MET A 106 -3.35 -2.46 1.03
N GLY A 107 -4.24 -1.61 1.56
CA GLY A 107 -4.60 -1.61 2.97
C GLY A 107 -5.17 -2.94 3.47
N ARG A 108 -5.97 -3.65 2.65
CA ARG A 108 -6.50 -4.98 3.01
C ARG A 108 -5.39 -6.01 3.16
N VAL A 109 -4.47 -6.04 2.20
CA VAL A 109 -3.34 -6.98 2.19
C VAL A 109 -2.37 -6.69 3.33
N ASN A 110 -2.04 -5.41 3.55
CA ASN A 110 -1.16 -4.99 4.64
C ASN A 110 -1.74 -5.35 6.01
N ARG A 111 -3.04 -5.16 6.24
CA ARG A 111 -3.69 -5.58 7.49
C ARG A 111 -3.69 -7.10 7.67
N MET A 112 -3.85 -7.87 6.59
CA MET A 112 -3.81 -9.33 6.65
C MET A 112 -2.41 -9.85 7.00
N LEU A 113 -1.38 -9.27 6.39
CA LEU A 113 0.03 -9.60 6.67
C LEU A 113 0.43 -9.19 8.09
N GLU A 114 -0.01 -8.02 8.56
CA GLU A 114 0.24 -7.56 9.94
C GLU A 114 -0.39 -8.51 10.97
N ARG A 115 -1.63 -8.97 10.74
CA ARG A 115 -2.27 -9.99 11.59
C ARG A 115 -1.48 -11.30 11.62
N ARG A 116 -1.01 -11.77 10.45
CA ARG A 116 -0.18 -13.00 10.37
C ARG A 116 1.16 -12.82 11.07
N ALA A 117 1.78 -11.65 10.97
CA ALA A 117 3.04 -11.35 11.64
C ALA A 117 2.90 -11.40 13.17
N VAL A 118 1.81 -10.85 13.72
CA VAL A 118 1.51 -10.92 15.15
C VAL A 118 1.26 -12.37 15.62
N VAL A 119 0.50 -13.16 14.85
CA VAL A 119 0.24 -14.57 15.18
C VAL A 119 1.54 -15.36 15.23
N VAL A 120 2.41 -15.17 14.24
CA VAL A 120 3.68 -15.92 14.17
C VAL A 120 4.68 -15.44 15.23
N GLU A 121 4.68 -14.16 15.58
CA GLU A 121 5.45 -13.64 16.71
C GLU A 121 5.02 -14.28 18.04
N ARG A 122 3.71 -14.42 18.26
CA ARG A 122 3.17 -15.08 19.47
C ARG A 122 3.52 -16.56 19.54
N VAL A 123 3.39 -17.27 18.41
CA VAL A 123 3.80 -18.68 18.31
C VAL A 123 5.30 -18.87 18.56
N GLY A 124 6.14 -17.98 18.02
CA GLY A 124 7.59 -18.01 18.25
C GLY A 124 8.00 -17.71 19.69
N ARG A 125 7.12 -17.04 20.46
CA ARG A 125 7.32 -16.72 21.88
C ARG A 125 6.81 -17.80 22.83
N GLY A 126 6.30 -18.92 22.31
CA GLY A 126 5.83 -20.06 23.09
C GLY A 126 4.40 -19.92 23.64
N GLU A 127 3.67 -18.86 23.28
CA GLU A 127 2.23 -18.81 23.53
C GLU A 127 1.52 -19.74 22.54
N VAL A 128 0.93 -20.81 23.07
CA VAL A 128 -0.05 -21.61 22.32
C VAL A 128 -1.21 -20.69 21.99
N VAL A 129 -1.17 -20.10 20.80
CA VAL A 129 -2.31 -19.38 20.22
C VAL A 129 -3.40 -20.43 20.02
N VAL A 130 -4.29 -20.54 21.00
CA VAL A 130 -5.53 -21.30 20.88
C VAL A 130 -6.17 -20.89 19.57
N LYS A 131 -6.34 -21.89 18.71
CA LYS A 131 -7.02 -21.85 17.41
C LYS A 131 -8.51 -21.53 17.63
N GLY A 132 -8.82 -20.34 18.15
CA GLY A 132 -10.14 -19.96 18.65
C GLY A 132 -10.87 -18.89 17.82
N GLU A 133 -10.17 -17.97 17.17
CA GLU A 133 -10.84 -16.77 16.59
C GLU A 133 -11.14 -16.82 15.08
N ARG A 134 -10.90 -17.95 14.40
CA ARG A 134 -11.32 -18.13 12.99
C ARG A 134 -12.54 -19.01 12.76
N LYS A 135 -13.11 -19.63 13.79
CA LYS A 135 -14.36 -20.42 13.61
C LYS A 135 -15.64 -19.59 13.80
N GLY A 136 -15.66 -18.63 14.72
CA GLY A 136 -16.92 -17.96 15.12
C GLY A 136 -17.54 -16.99 14.10
N LEU A 137 -16.77 -16.43 13.16
CA LEU A 137 -17.28 -15.40 12.23
C LEU A 137 -17.69 -15.96 10.86
N GLU A 138 -16.98 -16.96 10.35
CA GLU A 138 -17.36 -17.62 9.08
C GLU A 138 -18.46 -18.69 9.29
N GLU A 139 -18.44 -19.46 10.40
CA GLU A 139 -19.55 -20.40 10.71
C GLU A 139 -20.88 -19.65 10.99
N GLY A 140 -20.82 -18.40 11.45
CA GLY A 140 -21.99 -17.57 11.71
C GLY A 140 -22.70 -17.07 10.44
N GLU A 141 -21.95 -16.72 9.40
CA GLU A 141 -22.49 -16.31 8.10
C GLU A 141 -22.92 -17.52 7.26
N GLU A 142 -22.14 -18.61 7.25
CA GLU A 142 -22.54 -19.87 6.57
C GLU A 142 -23.76 -20.50 7.24
N GLY A 143 -23.86 -20.49 8.56
CA GLY A 143 -25.03 -20.97 9.29
C GLY A 143 -26.27 -20.10 9.06
N ARG A 144 -26.10 -18.78 8.89
CA ARG A 144 -27.19 -17.86 8.54
C ARG A 144 -27.61 -18.03 7.08
N ALA A 145 -26.68 -18.30 6.17
CA ALA A 145 -26.96 -18.59 4.76
C ALA A 145 -27.69 -19.93 4.60
N ARG A 146 -27.24 -20.99 5.29
CA ARG A 146 -27.91 -22.30 5.29
C ARG A 146 -29.35 -22.23 5.80
N ARG A 147 -29.61 -21.55 6.93
CA ARG A 147 -30.99 -21.35 7.44
C ARG A 147 -31.88 -20.58 6.47
N LYS A 148 -31.31 -19.62 5.72
CA LYS A 148 -32.07 -18.85 4.73
C LYS A 148 -32.42 -19.70 3.51
N ILE A 149 -31.53 -20.59 3.08
CA ILE A 149 -31.77 -21.52 1.97
C ILE A 149 -32.78 -22.61 2.37
N GLU A 150 -32.70 -23.14 3.59
CA GLU A 150 -33.69 -24.10 4.12
C GLU A 150 -35.08 -23.47 4.26
N GLY A 151 -35.17 -22.23 4.77
CA GLY A 151 -36.46 -21.51 4.84
C GLY A 151 -37.08 -21.24 3.47
N LEU A 152 -36.26 -20.91 2.46
CA LEU A 152 -36.71 -20.78 1.07
C LEU A 152 -37.17 -22.12 0.47
N GLY A 153 -36.50 -23.22 0.81
CA GLY A 153 -36.90 -24.56 0.40
C GLY A 153 -38.26 -24.98 0.97
N GLU A 154 -38.54 -24.67 2.24
CA GLU A 154 -39.83 -24.95 2.85
C GLU A 154 -40.97 -24.11 2.28
N GLU A 155 -40.75 -22.82 1.98
CA GLU A 155 -41.77 -22.00 1.30
C GLU A 155 -42.07 -22.50 -0.11
N ILE A 156 -41.05 -22.92 -0.86
CA ILE A 156 -41.22 -23.48 -2.21
C ILE A 156 -42.00 -24.82 -2.16
N CYS A 157 -41.71 -25.68 -1.18
CA CYS A 157 -42.48 -26.92 -0.99
C CYS A 157 -43.93 -26.64 -0.58
N ARG A 158 -44.18 -25.59 0.23
CA ARG A 158 -45.53 -25.21 0.65
C ARG A 158 -46.35 -24.58 -0.49
N MET A 159 -45.71 -23.87 -1.41
CA MET A 159 -46.35 -23.30 -2.61
C MET A 159 -46.68 -24.33 -3.69
N ARG A 160 -46.01 -25.49 -3.72
CA ARG A 160 -46.23 -26.54 -4.73
C ARG A 160 -47.32 -27.57 -4.34
N ILE A 161 -47.89 -27.45 -3.14
CA ILE A 161 -48.94 -28.36 -2.61
C ILE A 161 -50.36 -27.76 -2.72
N VAL A 162 -50.53 -26.60 -3.38
CA VAL A 162 -51.85 -26.02 -3.72
C VAL A 162 -52.07 -26.07 -5.22
#